data_AF-A0A810DZ93-F1
#
_entry.id   AF-A0A810DZ93-F1
#
_cell.length_a   1.000
_cell.length_b   1.000
_cell.length_c   1.000
_cell.angle_alpha   90.00
_cell.angle_beta   90.00
_cell.angle_gamma   90.00
#
_symmetry.space_group_name_H-M   'P 1'
#
loop_
_entity.id
_entity.type
_entity.pdbx_description
1 polymer ?
#
loop_
_entity_poly.entity_id
_entity_poly.type
_entity_poly.pdbx_seq_one_letter_code
_entity_poly.pdbx_strand_id
1 'polypeptide(L)'
;MDKILVVYASLTGNTEEIAELIAEGIRQSGGEAVLKSVTDCNAFEIASYEGAVFGAYTWGDGELPDEFLDFYEELEEMDLSGRKTAVFGSGDTGFEIYCGAVDLIEEKLKERGAAIVQTSLKIEYGPTAAEKEECRKFGQRFAELCVAVP
;
A
#
# COMPACT_ATOMS: atom_id res chain seq x y z
N MET A 1 10.14 -15.53 -9.46
CA MET A 1 9.06 -14.55 -9.68
C MET A 1 8.92 -13.83 -8.36
N ASP A 2 9.14 -12.52 -8.34
CA ASP A 2 9.20 -11.79 -7.08
C ASP A 2 7.80 -11.73 -6.48
N LYS A 3 7.68 -12.23 -5.25
CA LYS A 3 6.40 -12.30 -4.55
C LYS A 3 6.21 -10.99 -3.80
N ILE A 4 5.18 -10.24 -4.18
CA ILE A 4 4.90 -8.90 -3.66
C ILE A 4 3.57 -8.93 -2.93
N LEU A 5 3.57 -8.44 -1.69
CA LEU A 5 2.34 -8.26 -0.91
C LEU A 5 1.68 -6.94 -1.29
N VAL A 6 0.37 -6.97 -1.53
CA VAL A 6 -0.48 -5.78 -1.55
C VAL A 6 -1.47 -5.96 -0.41
N VAL A 7 -1.32 -5.17 0.64
CA VAL A 7 -2.16 -5.24 1.84
C VAL A 7 -3.02 -3.97 1.93
N TYR A 8 -4.30 -4.09 2.25
CA TYR A 8 -5.20 -2.94 2.30
C TYR A 8 -6.27 -2.99 3.40
N ALA A 9 -6.77 -1.82 3.80
CA ALA A 9 -8.07 -1.65 4.46
C ALA A 9 -9.02 -0.85 3.55
N SER A 10 -10.30 -1.23 3.52
CA SER A 10 -11.32 -0.60 2.67
C SER A 10 -12.72 -0.76 3.27
N LEU A 11 -13.43 0.36 3.45
CA LEU A 11 -14.81 0.34 3.95
C LEU A 11 -15.86 0.29 2.83
N THR A 12 -15.71 1.13 1.81
CA THR A 12 -16.69 1.25 0.70
C THR A 12 -16.20 0.68 -0.63
N GLY A 13 -15.05 -0.01 -0.64
CA GLY A 13 -14.50 -0.65 -1.84
C GLY A 13 -13.51 0.19 -2.65
N ASN A 14 -13.35 1.49 -2.38
CA ASN A 14 -12.47 2.36 -3.17
C ASN A 14 -10.99 1.95 -3.05
N THR A 15 -10.47 1.82 -1.82
CA THR A 15 -9.08 1.41 -1.61
C THR A 15 -8.85 -0.02 -2.08
N GLU A 16 -9.85 -0.90 -1.96
CA GLU A 16 -9.81 -2.26 -2.51
C GLU A 16 -9.65 -2.26 -4.03
N GLU A 17 -10.46 -1.47 -4.76
CA GLU A 17 -10.34 -1.35 -6.22
C GLU A 17 -8.94 -0.85 -6.63
N ILE A 18 -8.38 0.11 -5.89
CA ILE A 18 -7.00 0.59 -6.11
C ILE A 18 -6.00 -0.56 -5.89
N ALA A 19 -6.16 -1.33 -4.80
CA ALA A 19 -5.29 -2.45 -4.47
C ALA A 19 -5.33 -3.55 -5.54
N GLU A 20 -6.52 -3.87 -6.07
CA GLU A 20 -6.72 -4.83 -7.15
C GLU A 20 -6.01 -4.39 -8.43
N LEU A 21 -6.11 -3.10 -8.79
CA LEU A 21 -5.46 -2.53 -9.97
C LEU A 21 -3.94 -2.48 -9.84
N ILE A 22 -3.41 -2.18 -8.64
CA ILE A 22 -1.98 -2.27 -8.34
C ILE A 22 -1.51 -3.73 -8.48
N ALA A 23 -2.26 -4.68 -7.92
CA ALA A 23 -1.96 -6.10 -8.04
C ALA A 23 -2.02 -6.58 -9.49
N GLU A 24 -2.95 -6.07 -10.30
CA GLU A 24 -3.01 -6.30 -11.74
C GLU A 24 -1.72 -5.80 -12.43
N GLY A 25 -1.29 -4.57 -12.12
CA GLY A 25 -0.07 -3.97 -12.64
C GLY A 25 1.19 -4.79 -12.31
N ILE A 26 1.33 -5.24 -11.07
CA ILE A 26 2.44 -6.11 -10.64
C ILE A 26 2.48 -7.39 -11.49
N ARG A 27 1.31 -8.02 -11.70
CA ARG A 27 1.19 -9.25 -12.52
C ARG A 27 1.55 -9.01 -13.98
N GLN A 28 1.17 -7.85 -14.54
CA GLN A 28 1.51 -7.46 -15.91
C GLN A 28 3.03 -7.29 -16.11
N SER A 29 3.77 -6.85 -15.07
CA SER A 29 5.23 -6.78 -15.08
C SER A 29 5.93 -8.11 -14.76
N GLY A 30 5.18 -9.21 -14.61
CA GLY A 30 5.74 -10.53 -14.34
C GLY A 30 6.09 -10.77 -12.86
N GLY A 31 5.56 -9.97 -11.92
CA GLY A 31 5.61 -10.24 -10.48
C GLY A 31 4.42 -11.08 -9.99
N GLU A 32 4.58 -11.77 -8.85
CA GLU A 32 3.49 -12.50 -8.20
C GLU A 32 2.84 -11.62 -7.14
N ALA A 33 1.69 -11.02 -7.45
CA ALA A 33 0.95 -10.19 -6.50
C ALA A 33 0.03 -11.02 -5.59
N VAL A 34 0.30 -10.96 -4.28
CA VAL A 34 -0.57 -11.49 -3.22
C VAL A 34 -1.36 -10.34 -2.61
N LEU A 35 -2.68 -10.35 -2.82
CA LEU A 35 -3.59 -9.32 -2.33
C LEU A 35 -4.26 -9.81 -1.04
N LYS A 36 -4.23 -9.00 0.03
CA LYS A 36 -4.85 -9.32 1.32
C LYS A 36 -5.50 -8.09 1.97
N SER A 37 -6.64 -8.29 2.63
CA SER A 37 -7.12 -7.35 3.62
C SER A 37 -6.23 -7.40 4.87
N VAL A 38 -6.01 -6.28 5.55
CA VAL A 38 -5.34 -6.25 6.86
C VAL A 38 -6.03 -7.13 7.90
N THR A 39 -7.33 -7.41 7.75
CA THR A 39 -8.08 -8.30 8.64
C THR A 39 -7.78 -9.79 8.42
N ASP A 40 -7.14 -10.14 7.30
CA ASP A 40 -6.87 -11.52 6.88
C ASP A 40 -5.38 -11.89 6.98
N CYS A 41 -4.54 -10.98 7.50
CA CYS A 41 -3.12 -11.20 7.72
C CYS A 41 -2.58 -10.40 8.91
N ASN A 42 -1.30 -10.59 9.21
CA ASN A 42 -0.53 -9.77 10.14
C ASN A 42 0.71 -9.20 9.45
N ALA A 43 1.32 -8.17 10.04
CA ALA A 43 2.47 -7.48 9.48
C ALA A 43 3.71 -8.39 9.37
N PHE A 44 3.87 -9.35 10.28
CA PHE A 44 5.02 -10.27 10.26
C PHE A 44 5.13 -11.08 8.96
N GLU A 45 4.02 -11.29 8.25
CA GLU A 45 4.02 -11.93 6.94
C GLU A 45 4.90 -11.21 5.90
N ILE A 46 5.08 -9.88 6.00
CA ILE A 46 5.91 -9.05 5.10
C ILE A 46 7.31 -9.66 4.92
N ALA A 47 7.83 -10.34 5.95
CA ALA A 47 9.15 -10.96 5.91
C ALA A 47 9.32 -11.99 4.78
N SER A 48 8.21 -12.59 4.32
CA SER A 48 8.16 -13.64 3.29
C SER A 48 8.03 -13.11 1.86
N TYR A 49 8.05 -11.79 1.67
CA TYR A 49 7.87 -11.11 0.38
C TYR A 49 9.10 -10.26 0.03
N GLU A 50 9.30 -10.04 -1.27
CA GLU A 50 10.39 -9.21 -1.81
C GLU A 50 10.09 -7.71 -1.65
N GLY A 51 8.82 -7.36 -1.48
CA GLY A 51 8.34 -6.00 -1.21
C GLY A 51 6.87 -6.03 -0.81
N ALA A 52 6.42 -4.92 -0.22
CA ALA A 52 5.04 -4.77 0.21
C ALA A 52 4.48 -3.39 -0.13
N VAL A 53 3.24 -3.36 -0.60
CA VAL A 53 2.48 -2.15 -0.90
C VAL A 53 1.32 -2.06 0.10
N PHE A 54 1.18 -0.93 0.78
CA PHE A 54 0.22 -0.74 1.88
C PHE A 54 -0.89 0.24 1.49
N GLY A 55 -2.14 -0.14 1.70
CA GLY A 55 -3.32 0.60 1.31
C GLY A 55 -4.23 0.93 2.48
N ALA A 56 -4.65 2.18 2.64
CA ALA A 56 -5.72 2.51 3.59
C ALA A 56 -6.61 3.63 3.05
N TYR A 57 -7.91 3.57 3.35
CA TYR A 57 -8.73 4.78 3.33
C TYR A 57 -8.41 5.63 4.57
N THR A 58 -8.83 6.89 4.58
CA THR A 58 -8.65 7.78 5.74
C THR A 58 -9.96 7.95 6.50
N TRP A 59 -9.88 7.91 7.82
CA TRP A 59 -11.00 8.18 8.71
C TRP A 59 -10.87 9.56 9.37
N GLY A 60 -12.00 10.23 9.59
CA GLY A 60 -12.04 11.52 10.29
C GLY A 60 -11.04 12.54 9.76
N ASP A 61 -10.26 13.12 10.67
CA ASP A 61 -9.29 14.19 10.39
C ASP A 61 -7.88 13.62 10.11
N GLY A 62 -7.78 12.65 9.19
CA GLY A 62 -6.48 12.10 8.78
C GLY A 62 -6.07 10.80 9.48
N GLU A 63 -6.97 10.16 10.20
CA GLU A 63 -6.71 8.98 11.02
C GLU A 63 -6.68 7.68 10.20
N LEU A 64 -6.03 6.67 10.76
CA LEU A 64 -6.09 5.31 10.25
C LEU A 64 -7.47 4.70 10.52
N PRO A 65 -7.96 3.82 9.62
CA PRO A 65 -9.10 2.95 9.91
C PRO A 65 -8.84 2.07 11.13
N ASP A 66 -9.88 1.85 11.95
CA ASP A 66 -9.79 0.98 13.15
C ASP A 66 -9.23 -0.41 12.80
N GLU A 67 -9.68 -0.99 11.68
CA GLU A 67 -9.21 -2.30 11.22
C GLU A 67 -7.74 -2.33 10.77
N PHE A 68 -7.12 -1.17 10.56
CA PHE A 68 -5.69 -1.07 10.22
C PHE A 68 -4.82 -0.92 11.48
N LEU A 69 -5.39 -0.51 12.63
CA LEU A 69 -4.61 -0.19 13.83
C LEU A 69 -3.81 -1.39 14.35
N ASP A 70 -4.41 -2.58 14.42
CA ASP A 70 -3.70 -3.79 14.87
C ASP A 70 -2.48 -4.08 13.98
N PHE A 71 -2.67 -4.01 12.66
CA PHE A 71 -1.58 -4.21 11.68
C PHE A 71 -0.51 -3.11 11.80
N TYR A 72 -0.91 -1.87 12.09
CA TYR A 72 -0.01 -0.74 12.30
C TYR A 72 0.83 -0.88 13.58
N GLU A 73 0.23 -1.38 14.66
CA GLU A 73 0.94 -1.69 15.90
C GLU A 73 1.95 -2.83 15.69
N GLU A 74 1.61 -3.86 14.92
CA GLU A 74 2.56 -4.93 14.60
C GLU A 74 3.77 -4.42 13.80
N LEU A 75 3.59 -3.42 12.91
CA LEU A 75 4.72 -2.79 12.20
C LEU A 75 5.72 -2.14 13.18
N GLU A 76 5.26 -1.61 14.31
CA GLU A 76 6.12 -1.01 15.36
C GLU A 76 7.13 -2.02 15.93
N GLU A 77 6.80 -3.31 15.91
CA GLU A 77 7.67 -4.36 16.44
C GLU A 77 8.71 -4.84 15.40
N MET A 78 8.57 -4.45 14.14
CA MET A 78 9.37 -4.98 13.04
C MET A 78 10.60 -4.13 12.71
N ASP A 79 11.70 -4.77 12.31
CA ASP A 79 12.79 -4.11 11.60
C ASP A 79 12.57 -4.28 10.10
N LEU A 80 12.29 -3.18 9.40
CA LEU A 80 12.03 -3.14 7.96
C LEU A 80 13.22 -2.57 7.18
N SER A 81 14.40 -2.47 7.81
CA SER A 81 15.62 -1.95 7.20
C SER A 81 15.88 -2.49 5.79
N GLY A 82 15.81 -1.59 4.81
CA GLY A 82 16.08 -1.91 3.40
C GLY A 82 14.95 -2.66 2.67
N ARG A 83 13.83 -2.98 3.34
CA ARG A 83 12.66 -3.55 2.65
C ARG A 83 12.01 -2.52 1.76
N LYS A 84 11.74 -2.89 0.51
CA LYS A 84 11.11 -2.02 -0.48
C LYS A 84 9.61 -1.94 -0.19
N THR A 85 9.12 -0.73 -0.01
CA THR A 85 7.73 -0.47 0.30
C THR A 85 7.17 0.71 -0.49
N ALA A 86 5.85 0.74 -0.62
CA ALA A 86 5.12 1.87 -1.20
C ALA A 86 3.74 1.95 -0.53
N VAL A 87 3.12 3.13 -0.55
CA VAL A 87 1.82 3.36 0.11
C VAL A 87 0.81 3.92 -0.89
N PHE A 88 -0.45 3.55 -0.74
CA PHE A 88 -1.57 4.11 -1.49
C PHE A 88 -2.80 4.27 -0.60
N GLY A 89 -3.80 5.00 -1.09
CA GLY A 89 -5.05 5.13 -0.37
C GLY A 89 -6.09 5.94 -1.10
N SER A 90 -7.33 5.78 -0.64
CA SER A 90 -8.42 6.68 -1.02
C SER A 90 -8.69 7.71 0.08
N GLY A 91 -9.19 8.88 -0.31
CA GLY A 91 -9.56 9.96 0.59
C GLY A 91 -10.53 10.92 -0.05
N ASP A 92 -10.85 12.00 0.66
CA ASP A 92 -11.79 13.02 0.22
C ASP A 92 -11.16 14.40 0.46
N THR A 93 -11.04 15.21 -0.59
CA THR A 93 -10.41 16.55 -0.50
C THR A 93 -11.29 17.58 0.22
N GLY A 94 -12.53 17.22 0.55
CA GLY A 94 -13.41 17.98 1.41
C GLY A 94 -13.01 17.97 2.88
N PHE A 95 -12.12 17.07 3.30
CA PHE A 95 -11.52 17.06 4.63
C PHE A 95 -10.22 17.87 4.66
N GLU A 96 -9.85 18.36 5.85
CA GLU A 96 -8.62 19.14 6.03
C GLU A 96 -7.36 18.35 5.67
N ILE A 97 -7.35 17.04 6.00
CA ILE A 97 -6.21 16.16 5.78
C ILE A 97 -6.57 15.13 4.71
N TYR A 98 -6.15 15.42 3.48
CA TYR A 98 -6.34 14.52 2.34
C TYR A 98 -5.40 13.30 2.41
N CYS A 99 -6.02 12.12 2.55
CA CYS A 99 -5.34 10.83 2.66
C CYS A 99 -4.34 10.75 3.83
N GLY A 100 -4.69 11.26 5.02
CA GLY A 100 -3.80 11.26 6.19
C GLY A 100 -3.31 9.86 6.61
N ALA A 101 -4.14 8.83 6.44
CA ALA A 101 -3.73 7.44 6.70
C ALA A 101 -2.52 7.01 5.84
N VAL A 102 -2.43 7.49 4.59
CA VAL A 102 -1.29 7.22 3.70
C VAL A 102 -0.01 7.83 4.27
N ASP A 103 -0.11 9.05 4.80
CA ASP A 103 1.04 9.75 5.39
C ASP A 103 1.51 9.05 6.66
N LEU A 104 0.58 8.65 7.54
CA LEU A 104 0.88 7.91 8.77
C LEU A 104 1.57 6.57 8.49
N ILE A 105 1.07 5.80 7.52
CA ILE A 105 1.69 4.52 7.13
C ILE A 105 3.09 4.77 6.54
N GLU A 106 3.25 5.76 5.67
CA GLU A 106 4.56 6.08 5.09
C GLU A 106 5.57 6.50 6.16
N GLU A 107 5.16 7.32 7.13
CA GLU A 107 5.97 7.72 8.28
C GLU A 107 6.40 6.50 9.11
N LYS A 108 5.44 5.64 9.49
CA LYS A 108 5.75 4.41 10.24
C LYS A 108 6.76 3.54 9.52
N LEU A 109 6.57 3.29 8.23
CA LEU A 109 7.47 2.47 7.44
C LEU A 109 8.90 3.04 7.42
N LYS A 110 9.04 4.37 7.29
CA LYS A 110 10.34 5.05 7.36
C LYS A 110 10.98 4.95 8.74
N GLU A 111 10.20 5.15 9.81
CA GLU A 111 10.67 4.98 11.20
C GLU A 111 11.24 3.58 11.44
N ARG A 112 10.64 2.56 10.81
CA ARG A 112 11.09 1.17 10.86
C ARG A 112 12.20 0.81 9.87
N GLY A 113 12.73 1.78 9.13
CA GLY A 113 13.86 1.59 8.21
C GLY A 113 13.50 1.10 6.80
N ALA A 114 12.21 1.03 6.46
CA ALA A 114 11.78 0.64 5.12
C ALA A 114 12.22 1.67 4.07
N ALA A 115 12.52 1.17 2.88
CA ALA A 115 12.80 1.99 1.71
C ALA A 115 11.50 2.29 0.95
N ILE A 116 11.01 3.53 1.05
CA ILE A 116 9.91 4.02 0.21
C ILE A 116 10.45 4.26 -1.20
N VAL A 117 10.16 3.31 -2.11
CA VAL A 117 10.83 3.27 -3.44
C VAL A 117 10.13 4.09 -4.52
N GLN A 118 8.91 4.57 -4.26
CA GLN A 118 8.16 5.45 -5.15
C GLN A 118 7.21 6.34 -4.36
N THR A 119 6.82 7.48 -4.97
CA THR A 119 5.86 8.42 -4.37
C THR A 119 4.52 7.75 -4.11
N SER A 120 3.96 7.95 -2.92
CA SER A 120 2.66 7.38 -2.53
C SER A 120 1.51 7.84 -3.42
N LEU A 121 0.55 6.94 -3.64
CA LEU A 121 -0.59 7.14 -4.53
C LEU A 121 -1.85 7.50 -3.72
N LYS A 122 -2.28 8.75 -3.81
CA LYS A 122 -3.50 9.26 -3.17
C LYS A 122 -4.58 9.45 -4.23
N ILE A 123 -5.76 8.87 -4.03
CA ILE A 123 -6.89 8.96 -4.97
C ILE A 123 -8.12 9.51 -4.26
N GLU A 124 -8.79 10.45 -4.90
CA GLU A 124 -10.05 10.99 -4.39
C GLU A 124 -11.20 10.02 -4.67
N TYR A 125 -11.90 9.58 -3.62
CA TYR A 125 -12.91 8.52 -3.69
C TYR A 125 -12.38 7.26 -4.41
N GLY A 126 -13.07 6.78 -5.44
CA GLY A 126 -12.65 5.67 -6.28
C GLY A 126 -11.95 6.16 -7.55
N PRO A 127 -11.03 5.36 -8.13
CA PRO A 127 -10.22 5.78 -9.27
C PRO A 127 -11.07 6.04 -10.52
N THR A 128 -10.88 7.21 -11.13
CA THR A 128 -11.38 7.50 -12.48
C THR A 128 -10.74 6.60 -13.53
N ALA A 129 -11.27 6.58 -14.76
CA ALA A 129 -10.69 5.76 -15.84
C ALA A 129 -9.19 6.04 -16.10
N ALA A 130 -8.74 7.28 -15.93
CA ALA A 130 -7.33 7.64 -16.07
C ALA A 130 -6.51 7.17 -14.86
N GLU A 131 -7.03 7.34 -13.65
CA GLU A 131 -6.35 6.89 -12.42
C GLU A 131 -6.29 5.37 -12.33
N LYS A 132 -7.25 4.63 -12.89
CA LYS A 132 -7.17 3.17 -12.98
C LYS A 132 -5.92 2.70 -13.73
N GLU A 133 -5.55 3.42 -14.79
CA GLU A 133 -4.32 3.15 -15.52
C GLU A 133 -3.08 3.55 -14.70
N GLU A 134 -3.16 4.64 -13.92
CA GLU A 134 -2.08 5.01 -13.01
C GLU A 134 -1.88 3.99 -11.89
N CYS A 135 -2.95 3.41 -11.32
CA CYS A 135 -2.86 2.32 -10.34
C CYS A 135 -2.09 1.11 -10.91
N ARG A 136 -2.37 0.74 -12.17
CA ARG A 136 -1.63 -0.35 -12.84
C ARG A 136 -0.16 0.01 -13.03
N LYS A 137 0.13 1.22 -13.52
CA LYS A 137 1.52 1.70 -13.70
C LYS A 137 2.27 1.78 -12.38
N PHE A 138 1.59 2.16 -11.30
CA PHE A 138 2.15 2.16 -9.95
C PHE A 138 2.57 0.75 -9.53
N GLY A 139 1.74 -0.26 -9.78
CA GLY A 139 2.07 -1.67 -9.57
C GLY A 139 3.21 -2.18 -10.45
N GLN A 140 3.20 -1.83 -11.73
CA GLN A 140 4.26 -2.18 -12.68
C GLN A 140 5.62 -1.63 -12.24
N ARG A 141 5.66 -0.33 -11.91
CA ARG A 141 6.87 0.35 -11.41
C ARG A 141 7.37 -0.27 -10.11
N PHE A 142 6.48 -0.57 -9.18
CA PHE A 142 6.87 -1.23 -7.93
C PHE A 142 7.52 -2.59 -8.18
N ALA A 143 6.93 -3.40 -9.06
CA ALA A 143 7.48 -4.71 -9.42
C ALA A 143 8.88 -4.58 -10.05
N GLU A 144 9.08 -3.64 -10.98
CA GLU A 144 10.39 -3.36 -11.57
C GLU A 144 11.43 -2.93 -10.52
N LEU A 145 11.02 -2.14 -9.53
CA LEU A 145 11.89 -1.72 -8.43
C LEU A 145 12.21 -2.88 -7.47
N CYS A 146 11.32 -3.87 -7.33
CA CYS A 146 11.53 -5.07 -6.54
C CYS A 146 12.58 -6.00 -7.16
N VAL A 147 12.60 -6.14 -8.48
CA VAL A 147 13.61 -6.92 -9.20
C VAL A 147 15.00 -6.39 -8.86
N ALA A 148 15.82 -7.19 -8.18
CA ALA A 148 17.22 -6.88 -8.01
C ALA A 148 17.87 -6.75 -9.39
N VAL A 149 18.46 -5.59 -9.69
CA VAL A 149 19.39 -5.50 -10.83
C VAL A 149 20.52 -6.51 -10.52
N PRO A 150 20.81 -7.46 -11.43
CA PRO A 150 21.84 -8.47 -11.22
C PRO A 150 23.23 -7.88 -10.99
#